data_AF-A0A932R536-F1
#
_entry.id   AF-A0A932R536-F1
#
_cell.length_a   1.000
_cell.length_b   1.000
_cell.length_c   1.000
_cell.angle_alpha   90.00
_cell.angle_beta   90.00
_cell.angle_gamma   90.00
#
_symmetry.space_group_name_H-M   'P 1'
#
loop_
_entity.id
_entity.type
_entity.pdbx_description
1 polymer ?
#
loop_
_entity_poly.entity_id
_entity_poly.type
_entity_poly.pdbx_seq_one_letter_code
_entity_poly.pdbx_strand_id
1 'polypeptide(L)'
;MRGSCVLCGNIVINTENLRVSLKKQEYYMYYEEDKNKVTINTDSGRLLFELSNIPYESAAKLAEGLGLKGRSEPTPTTWSKWNPSLSLDHDGSADADLLWMEMLKLGIPHKIHRGKERLVLYANQGGHDRPMWSIEKMLKIIRDDAERYQEQLTSTP
;
A
#
# COMPACT_ATOMS: atom_id res chain seq x y z
N MET A 1 -22.62 15.71 -2.29
CA MET A 1 -21.66 15.59 -1.16
C MET A 1 -20.48 16.49 -1.48
N ARG A 2 -20.04 17.34 -0.55
CA ARG A 2 -18.84 18.18 -0.76
C ARG A 2 -17.62 17.29 -0.54
N GLY A 3 -16.87 16.97 -1.60
CA GLY A 3 -15.62 16.21 -1.47
C GLY A 3 -14.64 16.94 -0.55
N SER A 4 -13.97 16.22 0.35
CA SER A 4 -13.01 16.79 1.30
C SER A 4 -11.82 17.37 0.55
N CYS A 5 -11.74 18.70 0.53
CA CYS A 5 -10.63 19.44 -0.07
C CYS A 5 -9.71 19.96 1.03
N VAL A 6 -8.40 19.81 0.84
CA VAL A 6 -7.37 20.32 1.74
C VAL A 6 -6.55 21.39 1.03
N LEU A 7 -6.38 22.54 1.67
CA LEU A 7 -5.50 23.60 1.19
C LEU A 7 -4.05 23.27 1.60
N CYS A 8 -3.19 23.10 0.62
CA CYS A 8 -1.79 22.72 0.76
C CYS A 8 -0.93 23.85 0.21
N GLY A 9 -0.74 24.92 1.01
CA GLY A 9 -0.11 26.15 0.54
C GLY A 9 -1.01 26.86 -0.49
N ASN A 10 -0.57 26.95 -1.74
CA ASN A 10 -1.30 27.60 -2.84
C ASN A 10 -2.11 26.62 -3.71
N ILE A 11 -2.08 25.32 -3.42
CA ILE A 11 -2.85 24.31 -4.16
C ILE A 11 -3.97 23.75 -3.29
N VAL A 12 -5.08 23.36 -3.94
CA VAL A 12 -6.19 22.66 -3.29
C VAL A 12 -6.20 21.22 -3.77
N ILE A 13 -6.13 20.28 -2.83
CA ILE A 13 -6.16 18.85 -3.12
C ILE A 13 -7.53 18.30 -2.76
N ASN A 14 -8.22 17.73 -3.74
CA ASN A 14 -9.40 16.91 -3.51
C ASN A 14 -8.94 15.52 -3.03
N THR A 15 -9.08 15.23 -1.74
CA THR A 15 -8.53 14.01 -1.14
C THR A 15 -9.31 12.78 -1.55
N GLU A 16 -10.60 12.91 -1.88
CA GLU A 16 -11.45 11.81 -2.33
C GLU A 16 -10.98 11.26 -3.69
N ASN A 17 -10.78 12.15 -4.67
CA ASN A 17 -10.27 11.76 -5.99
C ASN A 17 -8.87 11.16 -5.92
N LEU A 18 -8.00 11.75 -5.08
CA LEU A 18 -6.65 11.26 -4.88
C LEU A 18 -6.67 9.88 -4.21
N ARG A 19 -7.54 9.67 -3.21
CA ARG A 19 -7.71 8.41 -2.51
C ARG A 19 -8.20 7.29 -3.42
N VAL A 20 -9.15 7.57 -4.32
CA VAL A 20 -9.62 6.62 -5.34
C VAL A 20 -8.47 6.26 -6.29
N SER A 21 -7.71 7.24 -6.74
CA SER A 21 -6.56 7.04 -7.64
C SER A 21 -5.45 6.21 -6.99
N LEU A 22 -5.25 6.35 -5.68
CA LEU A 22 -4.24 5.63 -4.90
C LEU A 22 -4.79 4.39 -4.18
N LYS A 23 -6.03 3.97 -4.45
CA LYS A 23 -6.73 2.96 -3.65
C LYS A 23 -5.96 1.65 -3.52
N LYS A 24 -5.35 1.20 -4.63
CA LYS A 24 -4.63 -0.08 -4.74
C LYS A 24 -3.14 -0.01 -4.36
N GLN A 25 -2.60 1.18 -4.07
CA GLN A 25 -1.18 1.34 -3.77
C GLN A 25 -0.94 1.41 -2.27
N GLU A 26 0.12 0.74 -1.81
CA GLU A 26 0.73 1.02 -0.51
C GLU A 26 1.63 2.25 -0.67
N TYR A 27 1.39 3.26 0.16
CA TYR A 27 2.14 4.50 0.11
C TYR A 27 2.30 5.13 1.50
N TYR A 28 3.36 5.92 1.61
CA TYR A 28 3.81 6.59 2.80
C TYR A 28 3.84 8.08 2.54
N MET A 29 3.41 8.84 3.54
CA MET A 29 3.49 10.27 3.58
C MET A 29 4.49 10.66 4.66
N TYR A 30 5.44 11.52 4.31
CA TYR A 30 6.44 12.07 5.21
C TYR A 30 6.38 13.59 5.20
N TYR A 31 6.45 14.19 6.38
CA TYR A 31 6.52 15.63 6.57
C TYR A 31 7.89 16.02 7.14
N GLU A 32 8.62 16.86 6.39
CA GLU A 32 9.88 17.47 6.81
C GLU A 32 9.59 18.84 7.42
N GLU A 33 9.56 18.94 8.75
CA GLU A 33 9.28 20.17 9.49
C GLU A 33 10.20 21.33 9.07
N ASP A 34 11.52 21.09 9.05
CA ASP A 34 12.51 22.12 8.70
C ASP A 34 12.34 22.71 7.29
N LYS A 35 11.67 21.97 6.40
CA LYS A 35 11.46 22.35 5.00
C LYS A 35 10.00 22.68 4.68
N ASN A 36 9.09 22.55 5.64
CA ASN A 36 7.64 22.65 5.44
C ASN A 36 7.19 21.86 4.19
N LYS A 37 7.61 20.60 4.11
CA LYS A 37 7.52 19.81 2.88
C LYS A 37 6.85 18.47 3.14
N VAL A 38 5.88 18.12 2.31
CA VAL A 38 5.26 16.80 2.27
C VAL A 38 5.81 16.01 1.10
N THR A 39 6.23 14.78 1.36
CA THR A 39 6.63 13.81 0.33
C THR A 39 5.73 12.60 0.43
N ILE A 40 5.13 12.17 -0.68
CA ILE A 40 4.36 10.93 -0.75
C ILE A 40 5.05 9.95 -1.70
N ASN A 41 5.44 8.81 -1.16
CA ASN A 41 6.17 7.75 -1.85
C ASN A 41 5.38 6.44 -1.80
N THR A 42 5.48 5.65 -2.87
CA THR A 42 5.05 4.24 -2.81
C THR A 42 5.98 3.44 -1.89
N ASP A 43 5.55 2.24 -1.49
CA ASP A 43 6.41 1.30 -0.75
C ASP A 43 7.72 0.93 -1.47
N SER A 44 7.74 0.98 -2.80
CA SER A 44 8.96 0.76 -3.59
C SER A 44 9.97 1.92 -3.51
N GLY A 45 9.67 2.99 -2.78
CA GLY A 45 10.47 4.21 -2.71
C GLY A 45 10.26 5.16 -3.90
N ARG A 46 9.40 4.80 -4.87
CA ARG A 46 9.04 5.70 -5.97
C ARG A 46 8.24 6.90 -5.47
N LEU A 47 8.69 8.11 -5.82
CA LEU A 47 7.99 9.36 -5.57
C LEU A 47 6.68 9.44 -6.36
N LEU A 48 5.58 9.73 -5.67
CA LEU A 48 4.29 10.04 -6.28
C LEU A 48 4.12 11.56 -6.43
N PHE A 49 4.36 12.31 -5.36
CA PHE A 49 4.30 13.77 -5.35
C PHE A 49 5.06 14.35 -4.18
N GLU A 50 5.56 15.57 -4.40
CA GLU A 50 6.20 16.39 -3.40
C GLU A 50 5.51 17.75 -3.39
N LEU A 51 5.26 18.27 -2.19
CA LEU A 51 4.60 19.55 -1.99
C LEU A 51 5.41 20.37 -1.00
N SER A 52 5.82 21.56 -1.41
CA SER A 52 6.58 22.50 -0.57
C SER A 52 5.68 23.59 0.01
N ASN A 53 6.17 24.28 1.04
CA ASN A 53 5.45 25.37 1.72
C ASN A 53 4.10 24.92 2.29
N ILE A 54 4.04 23.70 2.81
CA ILE A 54 2.86 23.16 3.49
C ILE A 54 3.07 23.27 5.00
N PRO A 55 2.19 23.94 5.75
CA PRO A 55 2.23 23.90 7.20
C PRO A 55 1.79 22.52 7.72
N TYR A 56 2.28 22.15 8.90
CA TYR A 56 1.97 20.86 9.52
C TYR A 56 0.47 20.57 9.59
N GLU A 57 -0.38 21.55 9.92
CA GLU A 57 -1.83 21.31 10.03
C GLU A 57 -2.46 20.91 8.69
N SER A 58 -1.96 21.47 7.58
CA SER A 58 -2.40 21.07 6.24
C SER A 58 -1.89 19.68 5.87
N ALA A 59 -0.67 19.31 6.27
CA ALA A 59 -0.15 17.96 6.09
C ALA A 59 -0.97 16.92 6.88
N ALA A 60 -1.29 17.20 8.14
CA ALA A 60 -2.11 16.34 8.99
C ALA A 60 -3.53 16.16 8.41
N LYS A 61 -4.17 17.24 7.95
CA LYS A 61 -5.49 17.18 7.28
C LYS A 61 -5.44 16.39 5.97
N LEU A 62 -4.35 16.52 5.20
CA LEU A 62 -4.16 15.74 3.98
C LEU A 62 -4.05 14.25 4.30
N ALA A 63 -3.27 13.88 5.32
CA ALA A 63 -3.13 12.51 5.76
C ALA A 63 -4.48 11.92 6.24
N GLU A 64 -5.24 12.68 7.01
CA GLU A 64 -6.59 12.31 7.46
C GLU A 64 -7.54 12.13 6.26
N GLY A 65 -7.57 13.08 5.33
CA GLY A 65 -8.42 13.02 4.13
C GLY A 65 -8.07 11.88 3.17
N LEU A 66 -6.85 11.35 3.26
CA LEU A 66 -6.39 10.15 2.55
C LEU A 66 -6.64 8.85 3.35
N GLY A 67 -7.03 8.96 4.62
CA GLY A 67 -7.24 7.85 5.54
C GLY A 67 -5.95 7.16 5.98
N LEU A 68 -4.86 7.92 6.13
CA LEU A 68 -3.56 7.40 6.55
C LEU A 68 -3.45 7.30 8.07
N LYS A 69 -2.71 6.31 8.56
CA LYS A 69 -2.41 6.16 10.00
C LYS A 69 -1.02 6.72 10.31
N GLY A 70 -0.94 7.55 11.34
CA GLY A 70 0.33 8.06 11.86
C GLY A 70 1.15 6.95 12.54
N ARG A 71 2.48 6.97 12.37
CA ARG A 71 3.38 6.00 13.04
C ARG A 71 3.89 6.47 14.41
N SER A 72 3.92 7.77 14.68
CA SER A 72 4.43 8.34 15.93
C SER A 72 3.36 9.20 16.60
N GLU A 73 3.06 8.92 17.86
CA GLU A 73 2.23 9.79 18.72
C GLU A 73 3.12 10.72 19.56
N PRO A 74 2.65 11.93 19.95
CA PRO A 74 1.32 12.51 19.71
C PRO A 74 1.19 13.35 18.41
N THR A 75 2.31 13.71 17.77
CA THR A 75 2.36 14.50 16.53
C THR A 75 3.09 13.72 15.43
N PRO A 76 2.38 12.93 14.61
CA PRO A 76 3.01 12.16 13.56
C PRO A 76 3.58 13.05 12.46
N THR A 77 4.84 12.83 12.08
CA THR A 77 5.42 13.38 10.84
C THR A 77 5.48 12.33 9.72
N THR A 78 5.11 11.09 10.05
CA THR A 78 5.01 9.98 9.11
C THR A 78 3.64 9.35 9.20
N TRP A 79 2.99 9.20 8.06
CA TRP A 79 1.73 8.46 7.92
C TRP A 79 1.85 7.39 6.84
N SER A 80 1.06 6.34 6.97
CA SER A 80 1.05 5.25 5.98
C SER A 80 -0.34 4.71 5.77
N LYS A 81 -0.61 4.28 4.54
CA LYS A 81 -1.74 3.41 4.24
C LYS A 81 -1.21 1.98 4.21
N TRP A 82 -1.54 1.20 5.23
CA TRP A 82 -1.29 -0.24 5.16
C TRP A 82 -2.35 -0.90 4.29
N ASN A 83 -1.92 -1.53 3.21
CA ASN A 83 -2.74 -2.46 2.45
C ASN A 83 -2.17 -3.86 2.67
N PRO A 84 -3.00 -4.88 2.98
CA PRO A 84 -2.54 -6.25 2.91
C PRO A 84 -2.07 -6.53 1.48
N SER A 85 -0.85 -7.06 1.34
CA SER A 85 -0.27 -7.48 0.08
C SER A 85 0.34 -8.87 0.22
N LEU A 86 0.22 -9.69 -0.82
CA LEU A 86 0.92 -10.97 -0.90
C LEU A 86 2.36 -10.73 -1.36
N SER A 87 3.33 -11.44 -0.77
CA SER A 87 4.70 -11.45 -1.26
C SER A 87 5.04 -12.81 -1.82
N LEU A 88 5.59 -12.83 -3.04
CA LEU A 88 6.02 -14.04 -3.74
C LEU A 88 7.52 -13.98 -4.03
N ASP A 89 8.24 -15.01 -3.59
CA ASP A 89 9.62 -15.24 -4.03
C ASP A 89 9.60 -15.99 -5.36
N HIS A 90 9.96 -15.28 -6.43
CA HIS A 90 9.94 -15.82 -7.79
C HIS A 90 11.29 -16.44 -8.15
N ASP A 91 11.31 -17.76 -8.32
CA ASP A 91 12.50 -18.55 -8.66
C ASP A 91 12.67 -18.81 -10.17
N GLY A 92 11.68 -18.40 -10.98
CA GLY A 92 11.68 -18.58 -12.44
C GLY A 92 11.08 -19.91 -12.91
N SER A 93 10.45 -20.67 -12.00
CA SER A 93 9.68 -21.86 -12.35
C SER A 93 8.32 -21.51 -12.96
N ALA A 94 7.77 -22.42 -13.77
CA ALA A 94 6.41 -22.29 -14.31
C ALA A 94 5.35 -22.22 -13.19
N ASP A 95 5.63 -22.84 -12.05
CA ASP A 95 4.81 -22.79 -10.85
C ASP A 95 4.75 -21.37 -10.25
N ALA A 96 5.90 -20.68 -10.17
CA ALA A 96 5.95 -19.29 -9.75
C ALA A 96 5.19 -18.36 -10.71
N ASP A 97 5.35 -18.57 -12.02
CA ASP A 97 4.64 -17.83 -13.06
C ASP A 97 3.12 -18.03 -12.93
N LEU A 98 2.66 -19.26 -12.67
CA LEU A 98 1.24 -19.57 -12.48
C LEU A 98 0.64 -18.81 -11.29
N LEU A 99 1.34 -18.77 -10.15
CA LEU A 99 0.89 -18.02 -8.99
C LEU A 99 0.87 -16.51 -9.26
N TRP A 100 1.91 -15.99 -9.90
CA TRP A 100 1.99 -14.57 -10.24
C TRP A 100 0.87 -14.15 -11.20
N MET A 101 0.62 -14.95 -12.24
CA MET A 101 -0.46 -14.71 -13.19
C MET A 101 -1.84 -14.75 -12.53
N GLU A 102 -2.07 -15.65 -11.57
CA GLU A 102 -3.34 -15.69 -10.83
C GLU A 102 -3.51 -14.44 -9.94
N MET A 103 -2.45 -13.97 -9.25
CA MET A 103 -2.49 -12.72 -8.49
C MET A 103 -2.80 -11.50 -9.38
N LEU A 104 -2.18 -11.44 -10.57
CA LEU A 104 -2.44 -10.40 -11.57
C LEU A 104 -3.89 -10.43 -12.04
N LYS A 105 -4.40 -11.61 -12.39
CA LYS A 105 -5.78 -11.83 -12.86
C LYS A 105 -6.81 -11.40 -11.81
N LEU A 106 -6.57 -11.72 -10.55
CA LEU A 106 -7.46 -11.37 -9.43
C LEU A 106 -7.28 -9.92 -8.94
N GLY A 107 -6.27 -9.22 -9.45
CA GLY A 107 -6.01 -7.82 -9.10
C GLY A 107 -5.61 -7.62 -7.65
N ILE A 108 -4.99 -8.64 -7.03
CA ILE A 108 -4.51 -8.57 -5.64
C ILE A 108 -3.24 -7.74 -5.60
N PRO A 109 -3.08 -6.78 -4.67
CA PRO A 109 -1.80 -6.14 -4.44
C PRO A 109 -0.74 -7.18 -4.04
N HIS A 110 0.35 -7.23 -4.78
CA HIS A 110 1.42 -8.19 -4.52
C HIS A 110 2.81 -7.57 -4.72
N LYS A 111 3.80 -8.16 -4.07
CA LYS A 111 5.22 -7.85 -4.20
C LYS A 111 5.94 -9.09 -4.73
N ILE A 112 6.75 -8.91 -5.75
CA ILE A 112 7.59 -9.97 -6.30
C ILE A 112 9.02 -9.71 -5.87
N HIS A 113 9.62 -10.66 -5.17
CA HIS A 113 11.04 -10.65 -4.85
C HIS A 113 11.77 -11.67 -5.71
N ARG A 114 12.97 -11.33 -6.14
CA ARG A 114 13.82 -12.28 -6.86
C ARG A 114 14.41 -13.25 -5.85
N GLY A 115 13.83 -14.44 -5.74
CA GLY A 115 14.31 -15.51 -4.88
C GLY A 115 15.41 -16.32 -5.56
N LYS A 116 16.40 -16.78 -4.80
CA LYS A 116 17.31 -17.88 -5.19
C LYS A 116 16.89 -19.22 -4.58
N GLU A 117 15.96 -19.21 -3.63
CA GLU A 117 15.45 -20.37 -2.92
C GLU A 117 14.04 -20.71 -3.40
N ARG A 118 13.57 -21.92 -3.04
CA ARG A 118 12.27 -22.51 -3.44
C ARG A 118 11.10 -21.53 -3.28
N LEU A 119 10.09 -21.66 -4.14
CA LEU A 119 8.82 -20.95 -4.10
C LEU A 119 8.21 -20.84 -2.68
N VAL A 120 8.04 -19.60 -2.20
CA VAL A 120 7.31 -19.30 -0.95
C VAL A 120 6.33 -18.16 -1.16
N LEU A 121 5.13 -18.32 -0.60
CA LEU A 121 4.09 -17.32 -0.55
C LEU A 121 3.92 -16.82 0.89
N TYR A 122 4.05 -15.51 1.09
CA TYR A 122 3.88 -14.87 2.39
C TYR A 122 2.68 -13.91 2.38
N ALA A 123 1.84 -13.98 3.41
CA ALA A 123 1.10 -12.81 3.87
C ALA A 123 2.03 -12.05 4.82
N ASN A 124 1.96 -10.71 4.87
CA ASN A 124 2.84 -9.79 5.66
C ASN A 124 2.97 -10.06 7.19
N GLN A 125 2.63 -11.23 7.71
CA GLN A 125 2.96 -11.70 9.05
C GLN A 125 4.35 -12.36 9.01
N GLY A 126 5.32 -11.76 9.69
CA GLY A 126 6.74 -12.17 9.72
C GLY A 126 7.01 -13.56 10.32
N GLY A 127 6.45 -14.62 9.72
CA GLY A 127 6.71 -16.01 10.07
C GLY A 127 7.94 -16.54 9.35
N HIS A 128 8.94 -16.96 10.12
CA HIS A 128 10.17 -17.58 9.64
C HIS A 128 10.03 -19.10 9.36
N ASP A 129 8.85 -19.67 9.59
CA ASP A 129 8.62 -21.10 9.34
C ASP A 129 8.14 -21.31 7.90
N ARG A 130 8.82 -22.24 7.21
CA ARG A 130 8.64 -22.54 5.78
C ARG A 130 7.67 -23.72 5.60
N PRO A 131 6.34 -23.54 5.53
CA PRO A 131 5.47 -24.64 5.15
C PRO A 131 5.57 -24.85 3.63
N MET A 132 5.99 -26.05 3.22
CA MET A 132 5.90 -26.50 1.83
C MET A 132 4.41 -26.64 1.46
N TRP A 133 3.83 -25.63 0.82
CA TRP A 133 2.49 -25.73 0.26
C TRP A 133 2.56 -26.25 -1.17
N SER A 134 1.63 -27.13 -1.55
CA SER A 134 1.42 -27.45 -2.95
C SER A 134 0.92 -26.22 -3.71
N ILE A 135 1.14 -26.17 -5.03
CA ILE A 135 0.65 -25.10 -5.89
C ILE A 135 -0.87 -24.93 -5.77
N GLU A 136 -1.63 -26.02 -5.68
CA GLU A 136 -3.07 -25.98 -5.46
C GLU A 136 -3.46 -25.26 -4.17
N LYS A 137 -2.70 -25.50 -3.09
CA LYS A 137 -2.92 -24.84 -1.80
C LYS A 137 -2.54 -23.36 -1.86
N MET A 138 -1.45 -23.01 -2.53
CA MET A 138 -1.05 -21.61 -2.73
C MET A 138 -2.08 -20.84 -3.58
N LEU A 139 -2.57 -21.43 -4.67
CA LEU A 139 -3.63 -20.85 -5.51
C LEU A 139 -4.92 -20.63 -4.72
N LYS A 140 -5.29 -21.59 -3.85
CA LYS A 140 -6.45 -21.42 -2.98
C LYS A 140 -6.29 -20.22 -2.04
N ILE A 141 -5.13 -20.09 -1.40
CA ILE A 141 -4.86 -18.95 -0.50
C ILE A 141 -4.93 -17.62 -1.24
N ILE A 142 -4.36 -17.55 -2.45
CA ILE A 142 -4.46 -16.36 -3.31
C ILE A 142 -5.93 -15.99 -3.56
N ARG A 143 -6.79 -16.96 -3.87
CA ARG A 143 -8.22 -16.73 -4.13
C ARG A 143 -8.97 -16.29 -2.87
N ASP A 144 -8.75 -16.98 -1.75
CA ASP A 144 -9.37 -16.66 -0.46
C ASP A 144 -8.99 -15.23 -0.01
N ASP A 145 -7.73 -14.83 -0.20
CA ASP A 145 -7.27 -13.47 0.12
C ASP A 145 -7.78 -12.41 -0.87
N ALA A 146 -8.04 -12.77 -2.13
CA ALA A 146 -8.68 -11.88 -3.10
C ALA A 146 -10.10 -11.51 -2.65
N GLU A 147 -10.88 -12.49 -2.19
CA GLU A 147 -12.25 -12.28 -1.68
C GLU A 147 -12.24 -11.34 -0.47
N ARG A 148 -11.38 -11.63 0.51
CA ARG A 148 -11.19 -10.75 1.70
C ARG A 148 -10.76 -9.34 1.33
N TYR A 149 -9.87 -9.20 0.36
CA TYR A 149 -9.40 -7.89 -0.09
C TYR A 149 -10.50 -7.08 -0.79
N GLN A 150 -11.35 -7.72 -1.59
CA GLN A 150 -12.51 -7.05 -2.20
C GLN A 150 -13.49 -6.55 -1.14
N GLU A 151 -13.78 -7.36 -0.12
CA GLU A 151 -14.60 -6.94 1.03
C GLU A 151 -13.99 -5.72 1.74
N GLN A 152 -12.67 -5.70 1.98
CA GLN A 152 -11.97 -4.55 2.56
C GLN A 152 -12.04 -3.31 1.67
N LEU A 153 -11.88 -3.44 0.35
CA LEU A 153 -11.99 -2.31 -0.57
C LEU A 153 -13.40 -1.71 -0.62
N THR A 154 -14.44 -2.52 -0.37
CA THR A 154 -15.83 -2.04 -0.32
C THR A 154 -16.23 -1.46 1.04
N SER A 155 -15.58 -1.89 2.12
CA SER A 155 -15.89 -1.49 3.50
C SER A 155 -14.99 -0.40 4.07
N THR A 156 -13.82 -0.17 3.47
CA THR A 156 -12.96 0.97 3.83
C THR A 156 -13.53 2.21 3.15
N PRO A 157 -14.01 3.21 3.91
CA PRO A 157 -14.48 4.49 3.36
C PRO A 157 -13.36 5.17 2.57
#